data_AF-A0A1C6VVK4-F1
#
_entry.id   AF-A0A1C6VVK4-F1
#
_cell.length_a   1.000
_cell.length_b   1.000
_cell.length_c   1.000
_cell.angle_alpha   90.00
_cell.angle_beta   90.00
_cell.angle_gamma   90.00
#
_symmetry.space_group_name_H-M   'P 1'
#
loop_
_entity.id
_entity.type
_entity.pdbx_description
1 polymer ?
#
loop_
_entity_poly.entity_id
_entity_poly.type
_entity_poly.pdbx_seq_one_letter_code
_entity_poly.pdbx_strand_id
1 'polypeptide(L)'
;MEWRTRWHIQIRWDRADNSPAGVTVVERVADSAADLRHLIARARADPHVVAFPYRQVRELVGDEPTHCRAGHAYAGGSATRPARDWWPCSCGGHLVLRCRRCPDVLADPPVGGDCDTKRRATSP
;
A
#
# COMPACT_ATOMS: atom_id res chain seq x y z
N MET A 1 7.21 7.91 -2.83
CA MET A 1 6.76 6.66 -2.21
C MET A 1 7.30 6.57 -0.81
N GLU A 2 6.52 6.02 0.10
CA GLU A 2 6.93 5.71 1.47
C GLU A 2 6.03 4.61 2.05
N TRP A 3 6.64 3.72 2.83
CA TRP A 3 5.90 2.80 3.68
C TRP A 3 5.13 3.55 4.76
N ARG A 4 3.81 3.54 4.64
CA ARG A 4 2.92 4.07 5.67
C ARG A 4 2.12 2.96 6.32
N THR A 5 1.91 3.14 7.62
CA THR A 5 0.95 2.31 8.35
C THR A 5 -0.43 2.90 8.16
N ARG A 6 -1.34 2.13 7.58
CA ARG A 6 -2.72 2.51 7.25
C ARG A 6 -3.69 1.52 7.89
N TRP A 7 -4.96 1.89 7.95
CA TRP A 7 -6.02 0.99 8.37
C TRP A 7 -6.98 0.75 7.23
N HIS A 8 -7.19 -0.51 6.89
CA HIS A 8 -8.25 -0.93 5.98
C HIS A 8 -9.47 -1.27 6.82
N ILE A 9 -10.60 -0.66 6.50
CA ILE A 9 -11.88 -0.92 7.15
C ILE A 9 -12.90 -1.32 6.09
N GLN A 10 -13.62 -2.42 6.33
CA GLN A 10 -14.78 -2.79 5.55
C GLN A 10 -16.01 -2.32 6.29
N ILE A 11 -16.92 -1.59 5.65
CA ILE A 11 -18.23 -1.24 6.21
C ILE A 11 -19.26 -2.12 5.54
N ARG A 12 -19.93 -2.94 6.34
CA ARG A 12 -20.94 -3.89 5.87
C ARG A 12 -22.33 -3.36 6.19
N TRP A 13 -23.18 -3.36 5.19
CA TRP A 13 -24.56 -2.89 5.23
C TRP A 13 -25.52 -4.08 5.19
N ASP A 14 -26.68 -3.92 5.83
CA ASP A 14 -27.77 -4.90 5.75
C ASP A 14 -28.27 -5.12 4.32
N ARG A 15 -28.30 -4.06 3.51
CA ARG A 15 -28.78 -4.03 2.12
C ARG A 15 -27.94 -3.07 1.27
N ALA A 16 -27.89 -3.37 -0.03
CA ALA A 16 -27.18 -2.57 -1.01
C ALA A 16 -27.77 -1.15 -1.15
N ASP A 17 -29.09 -1.03 -1.11
CA ASP A 17 -29.81 0.25 -1.29
C ASP A 17 -29.55 1.25 -0.15
N ASN A 18 -29.22 0.74 1.04
CA ASN A 18 -28.88 1.57 2.20
C ASN A 18 -27.42 2.04 2.16
N SER A 19 -26.59 1.42 1.31
CA SER A 19 -25.19 1.79 1.16
C SER A 19 -25.03 2.94 0.16
N PRO A 20 -24.15 3.91 0.44
CA PRO A 20 -23.88 5.02 -0.48
C PRO A 20 -23.24 4.58 -1.80
N ALA A 21 -22.76 3.34 -1.89
CA ALA A 21 -22.14 2.79 -3.09
C ALA A 21 -23.03 1.76 -3.81
N GLY A 22 -24.27 1.53 -3.35
CA GLY A 22 -25.17 0.53 -3.94
C GLY A 22 -24.65 -0.91 -3.78
N VAL A 23 -23.80 -1.16 -2.79
CA VAL A 23 -23.21 -2.48 -2.49
C VAL A 23 -23.19 -2.74 -0.99
N THR A 24 -23.35 -3.99 -0.57
CA THR A 24 -23.41 -4.36 0.85
C THR A 24 -22.06 -4.29 1.57
N VAL A 25 -20.94 -4.21 0.85
CA VAL A 25 -19.60 -4.08 1.45
C VAL A 25 -18.86 -2.94 0.78
N VAL A 26 -18.43 -1.96 1.57
CA VAL A 26 -17.63 -0.82 1.11
C VAL A 26 -16.29 -0.84 1.82
N GLU A 27 -15.21 -0.90 1.06
CA GLU A 27 -13.85 -0.78 1.61
C GLU A 27 -13.41 0.69 1.67
N ARG A 28 -12.76 1.06 2.78
CA ARG A 28 -12.17 2.38 2.99
C ARG A 28 -10.77 2.22 3.59
N VAL A 29 -9.92 3.19 3.28
CA VAL A 29 -8.57 3.30 3.83
C VAL A 29 -8.51 4.55 4.72
N ALA A 30 -7.96 4.41 5.90
CA ALA A 30 -7.66 5.51 6.81
C ALA A 30 -6.14 5.66 6.96
N ASP A 31 -5.68 6.90 6.78
CA ASP A 31 -4.25 7.25 6.85
C ASP A 31 -3.79 7.60 8.26
N SER A 32 -4.73 7.88 9.16
CA SER A 32 -4.48 8.18 10.55
C SER A 32 -5.47 7.47 11.47
N ALA A 33 -5.06 7.31 12.74
CA ALA A 33 -5.96 6.80 13.78
C ALA A 33 -7.14 7.76 14.05
N ALA A 34 -7.02 9.04 13.71
CA ALA A 34 -8.12 10.00 13.81
C ALA A 34 -9.17 9.74 12.72
N ASP A 35 -8.73 9.52 11.48
CA ASP A 35 -9.62 9.19 10.36
C ASP A 35 -10.35 7.87 10.60
N LEU A 36 -9.63 6.84 11.09
CA LEU A 36 -10.25 5.57 11.44
C LEU A 36 -11.34 5.75 12.51
N ARG A 37 -11.06 6.52 13.57
CA ARG A 37 -12.06 6.79 14.63
C ARG A 37 -13.27 7.52 14.08
N HIS A 38 -13.08 8.46 13.16
CA HIS A 38 -14.18 9.15 12.50
C HIS A 38 -15.04 8.19 11.66
N LEU A 39 -14.42 7.30 10.88
CA LEU A 39 -15.13 6.28 10.10
C LEU A 39 -15.93 5.33 11.00
N ILE A 40 -15.33 4.87 12.11
CA ILE A 40 -16.02 4.01 13.08
C ILE A 40 -17.19 4.73 13.74
N ALA A 41 -17.00 5.99 14.14
CA ALA A 41 -18.08 6.77 14.76
C ALA A 41 -19.29 6.92 13.82
N ARG A 42 -19.03 7.22 12.54
CA ARG A 42 -20.07 7.26 11.51
C ARG A 42 -20.73 5.90 11.29
N ALA A 43 -19.95 4.85 11.14
CA ALA A 43 -20.45 3.49 10.93
C ALA A 43 -21.33 3.02 12.11
N ARG A 44 -20.99 3.41 13.34
CA ARG A 44 -21.81 3.10 14.54
C ARG A 44 -23.10 3.90 14.63
N ALA A 45 -23.11 5.13 14.12
CA ALA A 45 -24.29 5.98 14.17
C ALA A 45 -25.35 5.59 13.12
N ASP A 46 -24.96 4.82 12.11
CA ASP A 46 -25.83 4.39 11.03
C ASP A 46 -26.53 3.07 11.38
N PRO A 47 -27.88 3.04 11.45
CA PRO A 47 -28.63 1.83 11.83
C PRO A 47 -28.57 0.72 10.77
N HIS A 48 -28.18 1.01 9.54
CA HIS A 48 -28.11 0.03 8.45
C HIS A 48 -26.74 -0.64 8.35
N VAL A 49 -25.75 -0.15 9.10
CA VAL A 49 -24.44 -0.79 9.17
C VAL A 49 -24.48 -1.94 10.18
N VAL A 50 -24.16 -3.14 9.70
CA VAL A 50 -24.23 -4.38 10.48
C VAL A 50 -22.87 -4.83 11.04
N ALA A 51 -21.78 -4.44 10.39
CA ALA A 51 -20.43 -4.75 10.85
C ALA A 51 -19.39 -3.82 10.22
N PHE A 52 -18.28 -3.61 10.92
CA PHE A 52 -17.18 -2.78 10.41
C PHE A 52 -15.78 -3.30 10.80
N PRO A 53 -15.37 -4.51 10.35
CA PRO A 53 -14.05 -5.04 10.67
C PRO A 53 -12.95 -4.16 10.08
N TYR A 54 -11.88 -3.95 10.83
CA TYR A 54 -10.71 -3.20 10.38
C TYR A 54 -9.42 -3.93 10.75
N ARG A 55 -8.37 -3.69 9.96
CA ARG A 55 -7.02 -4.18 10.21
C ARG A 55 -5.99 -3.10 9.91
N GLN A 56 -4.90 -3.13 10.65
CA GLN A 56 -3.74 -2.30 10.35
C GLN A 56 -2.88 -3.01 9.29
N VAL A 57 -2.44 -2.27 8.29
CA VAL A 57 -1.57 -2.74 7.21
C VAL A 57 -0.42 -1.76 7.02
N ARG A 58 0.73 -2.26 6.62
CA ARG A 58 1.86 -1.44 6.18
C ARG A 58 1.87 -1.50 4.66
N GLU A 59 1.69 -0.37 4.00
CA GLU A 59 1.54 -0.28 2.53
C GLU A 59 2.46 0.80 1.95
N LEU A 60 2.92 0.58 0.73
CA LEU A 60 3.71 1.57 -0.01
C LEU A 60 2.77 2.60 -0.61
N VAL A 61 2.95 3.87 -0.24
CA VAL A 61 2.04 4.96 -0.60
C VAL A 61 2.79 6.03 -1.40
N GLY A 62 2.14 6.57 -2.42
CA GLY A 62 2.67 7.62 -3.30
C GLY A 62 2.91 7.09 -4.71
N ASP A 63 3.19 8.00 -5.64
CA ASP A 63 3.33 7.66 -7.05
C ASP A 63 4.51 6.72 -7.29
N GLU A 64 4.27 5.69 -8.11
CA GLU A 64 5.32 4.77 -8.51
C GLU A 64 6.41 5.51 -9.28
N PRO A 65 7.69 5.39 -8.88
CA PRO A 65 8.75 6.02 -9.62
C PRO A 65 8.78 5.39 -11.00
N THR A 66 8.49 6.22 -12.01
CA THR A 66 8.53 5.81 -13.41
C THR A 66 9.95 5.86 -13.97
N HIS A 67 10.86 6.63 -13.34
CA HIS A 67 12.22 6.86 -13.80
C HIS A 67 13.24 6.80 -12.66
N CYS A 68 14.43 6.30 -12.99
CA CYS A 68 15.60 6.35 -12.12
C CYS A 68 16.20 7.76 -12.05
N ARG A 69 17.12 8.01 -11.12
CA ARG A 69 17.79 9.34 -10.96
C ARG A 69 18.54 9.80 -12.20
N ALA A 70 18.95 8.85 -13.04
CA ALA A 70 19.61 9.13 -14.33
C ALA A 70 18.61 9.30 -15.51
N GLY A 71 17.30 9.32 -15.25
CA GLY A 71 16.27 9.55 -16.27
C GLY A 71 15.88 8.33 -17.11
N HIS A 72 16.44 7.14 -16.86
CA HIS A 72 15.95 5.91 -17.50
C HIS A 72 14.62 5.47 -16.90
N ALA A 73 13.66 5.11 -17.75
CA ALA A 73 12.42 4.50 -17.29
C ALA A 73 12.71 3.19 -16.52
N TYR A 74 12.12 3.06 -15.34
CA TYR A 74 11.96 1.74 -14.72
C TYR A 74 10.99 0.95 -15.61
N ALA A 75 11.27 -0.33 -15.86
CA ALA A 75 10.47 -1.11 -16.81
C ALA A 75 9.04 -1.27 -16.25
N GLY A 76 8.12 -0.48 -16.79
CA GLY A 76 6.72 -0.42 -16.38
C GLY A 76 6.04 -1.79 -16.45
N GLY A 77 5.28 -2.11 -15.41
CA GLY A 77 4.26 -3.15 -15.47
C GLY A 77 3.17 -2.75 -16.46
N SER A 78 2.67 -3.70 -17.26
CA SER A 78 1.48 -3.50 -18.07
C SER A 78 0.23 -3.56 -17.18
N ALA A 79 -0.92 -3.11 -17.68
CA ALA A 79 -2.23 -3.25 -17.01
C ALA A 79 -2.57 -4.71 -16.62
N THR A 80 -1.88 -5.70 -17.19
CA THR A 80 -2.03 -7.14 -16.91
C THR A 80 -0.88 -7.75 -16.10
N ARG A 81 0.15 -6.96 -15.75
CA ARG A 81 1.32 -7.43 -15.00
C ARG A 81 1.59 -6.47 -13.84
N PRO A 82 1.13 -6.79 -12.61
CA PRO A 82 1.42 -5.96 -11.44
C PRO A 82 2.94 -5.77 -11.29
N ALA A 83 3.37 -4.60 -10.81
CA ALA A 83 4.75 -4.16 -10.69
C ALA A 83 5.68 -5.25 -10.11
N ARG A 84 6.39 -5.98 -10.99
CA ARG A 84 7.24 -7.14 -10.63
C ARG A 84 8.68 -6.77 -10.28
N ASP A 85 9.08 -5.52 -10.44
CA ASP A 85 10.47 -5.11 -10.30
C ASP A 85 10.81 -4.57 -8.90
N TRP A 86 9.81 -4.34 -8.04
CA TRP A 86 10.05 -4.16 -6.60
C TRP A 86 10.27 -5.50 -5.92
N TRP A 87 11.26 -5.57 -5.02
CA TRP A 87 11.49 -6.77 -4.23
C TRP A 87 11.83 -6.52 -2.78
N PRO A 88 11.46 -7.44 -1.88
CA PRO A 88 11.88 -7.38 -0.50
C PRO A 88 13.40 -7.48 -0.43
N CYS A 89 14.02 -6.47 0.18
CA CYS A 89 15.42 -6.53 0.54
C CYS A 89 15.61 -7.64 1.58
N SER A 90 16.77 -8.31 1.54
CA SER A 90 17.15 -9.34 2.51
C SER A 90 17.10 -8.89 3.98
N CYS A 91 17.18 -7.59 4.27
CA CYS A 91 17.02 -7.05 5.62
C CYS A 91 15.57 -7.10 6.16
N GLY A 92 14.58 -7.44 5.32
CA GLY A 92 13.16 -7.50 5.70
C GLY A 92 12.49 -6.14 5.94
N GLY A 93 13.26 -5.04 5.92
CA GLY A 93 12.76 -3.70 6.25
C GLY A 93 12.42 -2.79 5.07
N HIS A 94 12.88 -3.14 3.87
CA HIS A 94 12.83 -2.27 2.68
C HIS A 94 12.38 -3.01 1.44
N LEU A 95 11.74 -2.30 0.51
CA LEU A 95 11.61 -2.73 -0.88
C LEU A 95 12.68 -2.05 -1.72
N VAL A 96 13.13 -2.75 -2.76
CA VAL A 96 14.15 -2.26 -3.67
C VAL A 96 13.66 -2.34 -5.10
N LEU A 97 13.89 -1.29 -5.87
CA LEU A 97 13.69 -1.20 -7.31
C LEU A 97 15.02 -0.82 -7.97
N ARG A 98 15.48 -1.60 -8.94
CA ARG A 98 16.75 -1.35 -9.63
C ARG A 98 16.53 -0.94 -11.08
N CYS A 99 17.30 0.04 -11.53
CA CYS A 99 17.33 0.38 -12.94
C CYS A 99 18.06 -0.72 -13.72
N ARG A 100 17.48 -1.17 -14.84
CA ARG A 100 18.12 -2.17 -15.70
C ARG A 100 19.25 -1.59 -16.57
N ARG A 101 19.32 -0.26 -16.69
CA ARG A 101 20.27 0.45 -17.57
C ARG A 101 21.43 1.12 -16.83
N CYS A 102 21.32 1.31 -15.51
CA CYS A 102 22.37 1.95 -14.72
C CYS A 102 22.41 1.33 -13.31
N PRO A 103 23.46 1.59 -12.52
CA PRO A 103 23.55 1.05 -11.16
C PRO A 103 22.62 1.74 -10.15
N ASP A 104 21.70 2.62 -10.60
CA ASP A 104 20.76 3.30 -9.72
C ASP A 104 19.79 2.30 -9.08
N VAL A 105 19.63 2.46 -7.77
CA VAL A 105 18.77 1.63 -6.93
C VAL A 105 17.94 2.55 -6.05
N LEU A 106 16.64 2.34 -6.06
CA LEU A 106 15.71 3.01 -5.20
C LEU A 106 15.27 2.03 -4.10
N ALA A 107 15.47 2.42 -2.85
CA ALA A 107 15.04 1.67 -1.69
C ALA A 107 13.96 2.46 -0.95
N ASP A 108 12.93 1.77 -0.49
CA ASP A 108 11.89 2.36 0.35
C ASP A 108 11.63 1.52 1.62
N PRO A 109 11.74 2.09 2.84
CA PRO A 109 12.25 3.45 3.09
C PRO A 109 13.72 3.63 2.64
N PRO A 110 14.25 4.87 2.58
CA PRO A 110 15.66 5.09 2.27
C PRO A 110 16.56 4.33 3.25
N VAL A 111 17.55 3.61 2.72
CA VAL A 111 18.49 2.84 3.53
C VAL A 111 19.49 3.74 4.26
N GLY A 112 19.74 3.45 5.53
CA GLY A 112 20.97 3.85 6.24
C GLY A 112 22.18 3.01 5.79
N GLY A 113 23.38 3.35 6.27
CA GLY A 113 24.65 2.83 5.74
C GLY A 113 24.85 1.30 5.73
N ASP A 114 24.07 0.54 6.49
CA ASP A 114 24.33 -0.88 6.76
C ASP A 114 23.50 -1.86 5.91
N CYS A 115 22.72 -1.39 4.93
CA CYS A 115 21.86 -2.26 4.11
C CYS A 115 22.42 -2.47 2.70
N ASP A 116 22.77 -3.72 2.36
CA ASP A 116 23.13 -4.12 0.98
C ASP A 116 21.87 -4.31 0.12
N THR A 117 21.39 -3.21 -0.47
CA THR A 117 20.21 -3.15 -1.35
C THR A 117 20.33 -4.05 -2.60
N LYS A 118 21.49 -4.64 -2.86
CA LYS A 118 21.69 -5.56 -3.99
C LYS A 118 21.20 -6.99 -3.72
N ARG A 119 20.91 -7.35 -2.45
CA ARG A 119 20.45 -8.69 -2.08
C ARG A 119 18.93 -8.76 -1.94
N ARG A 120 18.30 -9.52 -2.82
CA ARG A 120 16.89 -9.92 -2.72
C ARG A 120 16.74 -10.94 -1.58
N ALA A 121 15.67 -10.82 -0.79
CA ALA A 121 15.29 -11.87 0.15
C ALA A 121 14.93 -13.15 -0.63
N THR A 122 15.62 -14.24 -0.35
CA THR A 122 15.21 -15.57 -0.82
C THR A 122 13.97 -15.94 -0.02
N SER A 123 12.83 -16.13 -0.69
CA SER A 123 11.65 -16.71 -0.03
C SER A 123 12.00 -18.10 0.52
N PRO A 124 11.51 -18.48 1.72
CA PRO A 124 11.58 -19.86 2.19
C PRO A 124 10.75 -20.81 1.33
#